data_AF-A0A699ZK17-F1
#
_entry.id   AF-A0A699ZK17-F1
#
_cell.length_a   1.000
_cell.length_b   1.000
_cell.length_c   1.000
_cell.angle_alpha   90.00
_cell.angle_beta   90.00
_cell.angle_gamma   90.00
#
_symmetry.space_group_name_H-M   'P 1'
#
loop_
_entity.id
_entity.type
_entity.pdbx_description
1 polymer ?
#
loop_
_entity_poly.entity_id
_entity_poly.type
_entity_poly.pdbx_seq_one_letter_code
_entity_poly.pdbx_strand_id
1 'polypeptide(L)'
;MPTRPSGPVATLDFQLLESSAGGFMTQQLRHQQQPLGASGMGKSTAVVLKLVRQELDMQSAAGQPDPAVSFLSLAQRLTRAEAVKLFMQVLVTQTAGFTRAAQNRPFGDILIRQGGVLSS
;
A
#
# COMPACT_ATOMS: atom_id res chain seq x y z
N MET A 1 2.91 36.25 3.31
CA MET A 1 3.46 35.01 2.75
C MET A 1 3.71 34.04 3.89
N PRO A 2 3.02 32.89 4.00
CA PRO A 2 3.32 31.92 5.03
C PRO A 2 4.34 30.89 4.53
N THR A 3 5.41 30.74 5.31
CA THR A 3 6.50 29.78 5.15
C THR A 3 6.06 28.37 5.51
N ARG A 4 6.29 27.41 4.60
CA ARG A 4 6.02 25.98 4.78
C ARG A 4 7.00 25.37 5.80
N PRO A 5 6.55 24.58 6.79
CA PRO A 5 7.47 23.88 7.69
C PRO A 5 8.10 22.66 7.01
N SER A 6 9.42 22.60 7.02
CA SER A 6 10.25 21.47 6.63
C SER A 6 10.35 20.49 7.80
N GLY A 7 9.46 19.49 7.85
CA GLY A 7 9.59 18.34 8.75
C GLY A 7 10.43 17.22 8.14
N PRO A 8 11.04 16.34 8.94
CA PRO A 8 11.83 15.22 8.44
C PRO A 8 10.93 14.24 7.68
N VAL A 9 11.24 14.04 6.39
CA VAL A 9 10.56 13.09 5.50
C VAL A 9 10.93 11.67 5.94
N ALA A 10 9.93 10.85 6.25
CA ALA A 10 10.13 9.45 6.60
C ALA A 10 10.88 8.73 5.47
N THR A 11 12.15 8.41 5.70
CA THR A 11 12.94 7.52 4.84
C THR A 11 12.31 6.15 4.87
N LEU A 12 11.66 5.75 3.77
CA LEU A 12 11.16 4.39 3.57
C LEU A 12 12.35 3.44 3.51
N ASP A 13 12.44 2.53 4.47
CA ASP A 13 13.47 1.50 4.50
C ASP A 13 13.07 0.33 3.57
N PHE A 14 13.45 0.47 2.29
CA PHE A 14 13.15 -0.49 1.22
C PHE A 14 13.94 -1.81 1.33
N GLN A 15 14.93 -1.92 2.22
CA GLN A 15 15.63 -3.21 2.46
C GLN A 15 14.66 -4.29 2.97
N LEU A 16 13.59 -3.87 3.67
CA LEU A 16 12.52 -4.76 4.13
C LEU A 16 11.68 -5.37 3.00
N LEU A 17 11.63 -4.76 1.81
CA LEU A 17 10.94 -5.32 0.64
C LEU A 17 11.77 -6.37 -0.10
N GLU A 18 13.10 -6.37 0.04
CA GLU A 18 13.98 -7.31 -0.67
C GLU A 18 13.98 -8.70 -0.03
N SER A 19 13.91 -8.78 1.30
CA SER A 19 13.91 -10.07 2.02
C SER A 19 12.68 -10.94 1.75
N SER A 20 11.62 -10.40 1.14
CA SER A 20 10.38 -11.13 0.87
C SER A 20 10.22 -11.59 -0.59
N ALA A 21 11.12 -11.18 -1.50
CA ALA A 21 11.00 -11.42 -2.94
C ALA A 21 11.72 -12.69 -3.44
N GLY A 22 12.54 -13.33 -2.59
CA GLY A 22 13.49 -14.37 -3.03
C GLY A 22 13.05 -15.83 -2.93
N GLY A 23 11.81 -16.18 -2.57
CA GLY A 23 11.49 -17.57 -2.18
C GLY A 23 10.17 -18.21 -2.63
N PHE A 24 9.26 -17.51 -3.31
CA PHE A 24 7.86 -17.98 -3.40
C PHE A 24 7.40 -18.56 -4.74
N MET A 25 8.24 -18.66 -5.77
CA MET A 25 7.71 -18.88 -7.12
C MET A 25 7.59 -20.35 -7.58
N THR A 26 7.99 -21.35 -6.81
CA THR A 26 7.81 -22.76 -7.22
C THR A 26 7.61 -23.70 -6.03
N GLN A 27 6.42 -23.75 -5.40
CA GLN A 27 5.92 -25.05 -4.86
C GLN A 27 4.49 -25.19 -4.31
N GLN A 28 3.64 -24.18 -4.19
CA GLN A 28 2.35 -24.41 -3.51
C GLN A 28 1.12 -24.01 -4.32
N LEU A 29 0.71 -24.95 -5.18
CA LEU A 29 -0.58 -24.94 -5.88
C LEU A 29 -1.63 -25.87 -5.23
N ARG A 30 -1.37 -26.46 -4.06
CA ARG A 30 -2.39 -27.23 -3.32
C ARG A 30 -2.17 -27.16 -1.82
N HIS A 31 -3.23 -26.79 -1.09
CA HIS A 31 -3.39 -26.74 0.38
C HIS A 31 -3.02 -25.40 1.06
N GLN A 32 -4.01 -24.52 1.15
CA GLN A 32 -4.65 -24.11 2.42
C GLN A 32 -5.40 -22.79 2.20
N GLN A 33 -6.72 -22.87 2.20
CA GLN A 33 -7.53 -21.74 2.66
C GLN A 33 -7.33 -21.63 4.17
N GLN A 34 -6.32 -20.89 4.58
CA GLN A 34 -6.15 -20.46 5.96
C GLN A 34 -6.67 -19.03 6.04
N PRO A 35 -7.62 -18.71 6.95
CA PRO A 35 -8.02 -17.33 7.15
C PRO A 35 -6.77 -16.59 7.63
N LEU A 36 -6.38 -15.55 6.90
CA LEU A 36 -5.27 -14.66 7.26
C LEU A 36 -5.66 -13.85 8.51
N GLY A 37 -5.70 -14.55 9.66
CA GLY A 37 -5.73 -13.93 10.97
C GLY A 37 -4.46 -13.10 11.14
N ALA A 38 -4.58 -11.99 11.87
CA ALA A 38 -3.65 -10.87 12.01
C ALA A 38 -2.18 -11.21 12.42
N SER A 39 -1.79 -12.48 12.53
CA SER A 39 -0.43 -12.93 12.87
C SER A 39 0.45 -13.29 11.65
N GLY A 40 -0.10 -13.24 10.43
CA GLY A 40 0.62 -13.60 9.18
C GLY A 40 0.93 -12.43 8.26
N MET A 41 0.92 -11.19 8.76
CA MET A 41 1.06 -10.02 7.88
C MET A 41 2.53 -9.84 7.49
N GLY A 42 2.86 -10.20 6.24
CA GLY A 42 4.20 -10.00 5.69
C GLY A 42 4.69 -8.56 5.91
N LYS A 43 5.99 -8.39 6.20
CA LYS A 43 6.57 -7.08 6.54
C LYS A 43 6.27 -6.00 5.49
N SER A 44 6.24 -6.39 4.21
CA SER A 44 5.86 -5.52 3.09
C SER A 44 4.41 -5.04 3.16
N THR A 45 3.48 -5.90 3.59
CA THR A 45 2.07 -5.54 3.81
C THR A 45 1.95 -4.51 4.92
N ALA A 46 2.66 -4.69 6.03
CA ALA A 46 2.66 -3.73 7.14
C ALA A 46 3.19 -2.35 6.73
N VAL A 47 4.27 -2.31 5.94
CA VAL A 47 4.83 -1.05 5.42
C VAL A 47 3.83 -0.32 4.53
N VAL A 48 3.20 -1.02 3.57
CA VAL A 48 2.23 -0.40 2.66
C VAL A 48 0.98 0.06 3.39
N LEU A 49 0.44 -0.71 4.33
CA LEU A 49 -0.72 -0.27 5.11
C LEU A 49 -0.41 0.95 5.98
N LYS A 50 0.79 1.02 6.57
CA LYS A 50 1.21 2.20 7.34
C LYS A 50 1.28 3.43 6.45
N LEU A 51 1.87 3.30 5.26
CA LEU A 51 2.00 4.39 4.31
C LEU A 51 0.62 4.86 3.80
N VAL A 52 -0.24 3.92 3.39
CA VAL A 52 -1.59 4.24 2.92
C VAL A 52 -2.39 4.92 4.04
N ARG A 53 -2.32 4.40 5.27
CA ARG A 53 -3.01 5.00 6.42
C ARG A 53 -2.52 6.43 6.70
N GLN A 54 -1.21 6.65 6.72
CA GLN A 54 -0.65 7.98 6.95
C GLN A 54 -1.13 9.00 5.92
N GLU A 55 -1.12 8.64 4.63
CA GLU A 55 -1.60 9.52 3.56
C GLU A 55 -3.11 9.80 3.66
N LEU A 56 -3.91 8.77 3.99
CA LEU A 56 -5.35 8.93 4.20
C LEU A 56 -5.67 9.81 5.42
N ASP A 57 -4.95 9.65 6.52
CA ASP A 57 -5.10 10.46 7.72
C ASP A 57 -4.77 11.94 7.44
N MET A 58 -3.71 12.20 6.66
CA MET A 58 -3.35 13.56 6.23
C MET A 58 -4.43 14.20 5.36
N GLN A 59 -5.00 13.46 4.41
CA GLN A 59 -6.09 13.96 3.57
C GLN A 59 -7.38 14.18 4.37
N SER A 60 -7.67 13.30 5.32
CA SER A 60 -8.82 13.43 6.23
C SER A 60 -8.69 14.67 7.10
N ALA A 61 -7.50 14.93 7.65
CA ALA A 61 -7.19 16.13 8.42
C ALA A 61 -7.30 17.42 7.59
N ALA A 62 -7.04 17.33 6.28
CA ALA A 62 -7.24 18.43 5.33
C ALA A 62 -8.71 18.64 4.92
N GLY A 63 -9.66 17.86 5.45
CA GLY A 63 -11.09 17.99 5.18
C GLY A 63 -11.53 17.45 3.82
N GLN A 64 -10.78 16.52 3.22
CA GLN A 64 -11.22 15.86 1.98
C GLN A 64 -12.39 14.90 2.27
N PRO A 65 -13.53 15.02 1.55
CA PRO A 65 -14.73 14.23 1.82
C PRO A 65 -14.64 12.74 1.42
N ASP A 66 -13.58 12.33 0.72
CA ASP A 66 -13.31 10.94 0.35
C ASP A 66 -11.79 10.76 0.13
N PRO A 67 -11.02 10.56 1.21
CA PRO A 67 -9.58 10.48 1.12
C PRO A 67 -9.16 9.25 0.31
N ALA A 68 -8.27 9.47 -0.66
CA ALA A 68 -7.77 8.42 -1.54
C ALA A 68 -6.30 8.69 -1.89
N VAL A 69 -5.48 7.64 -1.85
CA VAL A 69 -4.06 7.71 -2.19
C VAL A 69 -3.87 7.37 -3.66
N SER A 70 -3.21 8.27 -4.40
CA SER A 70 -2.84 8.06 -5.80
C SER A 70 -1.66 7.08 -5.89
N PHE A 71 -1.84 5.95 -6.56
CA PHE A 71 -0.75 5.00 -6.80
C PHE A 71 0.36 5.63 -7.64
N LEU A 72 0.02 6.38 -8.69
CA LEU A 72 1.03 7.03 -9.53
C LEU A 72 1.88 8.03 -8.74
N SER A 73 1.27 8.78 -7.81
CA SER A 73 2.01 9.70 -6.94
C SER A 73 3.02 8.98 -6.05
N LEU A 74 2.68 7.78 -5.57
CA LEU A 74 3.62 6.92 -4.82
C LEU A 74 4.71 6.38 -5.73
N ALA A 75 4.34 5.89 -6.91
CA ALA A 75 5.25 5.24 -7.86
C ALA A 75 6.25 6.21 -8.51
N GLN A 76 5.93 7.49 -8.64
CA GLN A 76 6.81 8.52 -9.22
C GLN A 76 8.16 8.66 -8.52
N ARG A 77 8.24 8.28 -7.24
CA ARG A 77 9.46 8.38 -6.42
C ARG A 77 10.25 7.09 -6.39
N LEU A 78 9.82 6.08 -7.14
CA LEU A 78 10.33 4.72 -7.11
C LEU A 78 10.97 4.33 -8.45
N THR A 79 11.91 3.41 -8.39
CA THR A 79 12.37 2.70 -9.59
C THR A 79 11.24 1.83 -10.16
N ARG A 80 11.38 1.42 -11.42
CA ARG A 80 10.41 0.52 -12.07
C ARG A 80 10.19 -0.78 -11.27
N ALA A 81 11.27 -1.38 -10.76
CA ALA A 81 11.19 -2.63 -10.01
C ALA A 81 10.42 -2.44 -8.68
N GLU A 82 10.66 -1.34 -7.98
CA GLU A 82 9.95 -0.99 -6.74
C GLU A 82 8.48 -0.66 -6.99
N ALA A 83 8.17 0.05 -8.08
CA ALA A 83 6.79 0.33 -8.47
C ALA A 83 6.01 -0.96 -8.75
N VAL A 84 6.64 -1.97 -9.38
CA VAL A 84 6.04 -3.29 -9.58
C VAL A 84 5.81 -4.01 -8.24
N LYS A 85 6.78 -3.97 -7.31
CA LYS A 85 6.62 -4.54 -5.96
C LYS A 85 5.46 -3.87 -5.22
N LEU A 86 5.39 -2.53 -5.26
CA LEU A 86 4.30 -1.76 -4.66
C LEU A 86 2.95 -2.13 -5.29
N PHE A 87 2.88 -2.21 -6.62
CA PHE A 87 1.66 -2.59 -7.32
C PHE A 87 1.15 -3.97 -6.88
N MET A 88 2.04 -4.97 -6.84
CA MET A 88 1.70 -6.30 -6.35
C MET A 88 1.21 -6.26 -4.90
N GLN A 89 1.86 -5.45 -4.06
CA GLN A 89 1.47 -5.32 -2.67
C GLN A 89 0.09 -4.64 -2.49
N VAL A 90 -0.27 -3.69 -3.36
CA VAL A 90 -1.61 -3.09 -3.39
C VAL A 90 -2.66 -4.17 -3.71
N LEU A 91 -2.41 -5.02 -4.72
CA LEU A 91 -3.29 -6.16 -5.03
C LEU A 91 -3.45 -7.10 -3.83
N VAL A 92 -2.35 -7.46 -3.16
CA VAL A 92 -2.39 -8.31 -1.96
C VAL A 92 -3.27 -7.69 -0.87
N THR A 93 -3.07 -6.39 -0.57
CA THR A 93 -3.86 -5.69 0.46
C THR A 93 -5.34 -5.56 0.09
N GLN A 94 -5.64 -5.43 -1.21
CA GLN A 94 -7.01 -5.37 -1.71
C GLN A 94 -7.70 -6.73 -1.61
N THR A 95 -7.04 -7.81 -2.03
CA THR A 95 -7.58 -9.17 -1.91
C THR A 95 -7.84 -9.56 -0.45
N ALA A 96 -6.98 -9.10 0.47
CA ALA A 96 -7.16 -9.31 1.89
C ALA A 96 -8.21 -8.36 2.54
N GLY A 97 -8.76 -7.40 1.80
CA GLY A 97 -9.79 -6.48 2.28
C GLY A 97 -9.28 -5.32 3.16
N PHE A 98 -7.96 -5.15 3.29
CA PHE A 98 -7.37 -4.04 4.05
C PHE A 98 -7.46 -2.71 3.30
N THR A 99 -7.42 -2.75 1.97
CA THR A 99 -7.55 -1.56 1.11
C THR A 99 -8.57 -1.81 0.03
N ARG A 100 -9.04 -0.73 -0.60
CA ARG A 100 -9.85 -0.78 -1.81
C ARG A 100 -9.15 0.03 -2.89
N ALA A 101 -8.60 -0.65 -3.90
CA ALA A 101 -8.04 0.03 -5.06
C ALA A 101 -9.04 0.02 -6.22
N ALA A 102 -9.16 1.15 -6.92
CA ALA A 102 -10.03 1.31 -8.07
C ALA A 102 -9.34 2.11 -9.18
N GLN A 103 -9.60 1.72 -10.42
CA GLN A 103 -9.11 2.40 -11.63
C GLN A 103 -10.31 2.72 -12.52
N ASN A 104 -10.45 3.99 -12.90
CA ASN A 104 -11.63 4.48 -13.63
C ASN A 104 -11.43 4.53 -15.15
N ARG A 105 -10.20 4.36 -15.64
CA ARG A 105 -9.87 4.33 -17.07
C ARG A 105 -8.65 3.44 -17.34
N PRO A 106 -8.54 2.80 -18.51
CA PRO A 106 -7.36 2.01 -18.87
C PRO A 106 -6.06 2.81 -18.71
N PHE A 107 -5.06 2.22 -18.06
CA PHE A 107 -3.76 2.85 -17.77
C PHE A 107 -3.87 4.18 -17.00
N GLY A 108 -5.03 4.45 -16.39
CA GLY A 108 -5.24 5.58 -15.49
C GLY A 108 -4.64 5.32 -14.11
N ASP A 109 -4.70 6.35 -13.28
CA ASP A 109 -4.29 6.22 -11.88
C ASP A 109 -5.17 5.21 -11.13
N ILE A 110 -4.58 4.60 -10.11
CA ILE A 110 -5.25 3.67 -9.20
C ILE A 110 -5.42 4.42 -7.89
N LEU A 111 -6.66 4.64 -7.51
CA LEU A 111 -7.02 5.29 -6.26
C LEU A 111 -7.16 4.24 -5.17
N ILE A 112 -6.35 4.35 -4.12
CA ILE A 112 -6.30 3.42 -2.99
C ILE A 112 -7.03 4.07 -1.82
N ARG A 113 -8.08 3.43 -1.33
CA ARG A 113 -8.87 3.83 -0.16
C ARG A 113 -8.73 2.82 0.97
N GLN A 114 -9.16 3.22 2.17
CA GLN A 114 -9.28 2.31 3.30
C GLN A 114 -10.29 1.18 2.98
N GLY A 115 -9.92 -0.06 3.31
CA GLY A 115 -10.81 -1.21 3.22
C GLY A 115 -11.61 -1.45 4.50
N GLY A 116 -12.66 -2.26 4.42
CA GLY A 116 -13.59 -2.51 5.53
C GLY A 116 -13.00 -3.31 6.70
N VAL A 117 -11.85 -3.98 6.50
CA VAL A 117 -11.17 -4.70 7.60
C VAL A 117 -10.49 -3.74 8.59
N LEU A 118 -10.27 -2.48 8.21
CA LEU A 118 -9.66 -1.44 9.06
C LEU A 118 -10.68 -0.55 9.78
N SER A 119 -11.98 -0.83 9.69
CA SER A 119 -13.07 -0.02 10.28
C SER A 119 -13.75 -0.65 11.50
N SER A 120 -13.05 -1.54 12.23
CA SER A 120 -13.52 -2.14 13.49
C SER A 120 -12.76 -1.60 14.70
#